data_AF-A0A8X6XNT7-F1
#
_entry.id   AF-A0A8X6XNT7-F1
#
_cell.length_a   1.000
_cell.length_b   1.000
_cell.length_c   1.000
_cell.angle_alpha   90.00
_cell.angle_beta   90.00
_cell.angle_gamma   90.00
#
_symmetry.space_group_name_H-M   'P 1'
#
loop_
_entity.id
_entity.type
_entity.pdbx_description
1 polymer ?
#
loop_
_entity_poly.entity_id
_entity_poly.type
_entity_poly.pdbx_seq_one_letter_code
_entity_poly.pdbx_strand_id
1 'polypeptide(L)'
;MQRIGIVLILLSVLQGTRVTLASSHYSHVIPDFIDDTLAPDYPADVSSVAIFETTFQEEVRTCRILREVFDFSRIHPAEFGKRIYPYILSTHKKLKLLNALQAAQSCVHPITKYQKKLNRSILARIYANTVAKLAFVTGVLDEENAEDLALSFASLIRENARRFKKAGNRDWKIKGLAHGLEDFLSSCNILTRKNIPLLDLLYANEWIEAGSS
;
A
#
# COMPACT_ATOMS: atom_id res chain seq x y z
N MET A 1 -45.12 -5.77 26.02
CA MET A 1 -44.69 -4.43 25.53
C MET A 1 -43.73 -4.64 24.36
N GLN A 2 -43.59 -3.70 23.41
CA GLN A 2 -42.61 -3.67 22.29
C GLN A 2 -42.48 -5.00 21.47
N ARG A 3 -43.02 -5.19 20.25
CA ARG A 3 -43.24 -4.37 19.03
C ARG A 3 -41.97 -4.13 18.18
N ILE A 4 -42.00 -4.63 16.93
CA ILE A 4 -41.08 -4.39 15.77
C ILE A 4 -39.73 -5.15 15.86
N GLY A 5 -39.17 -5.78 14.81
CA GLY A 5 -39.65 -6.06 13.44
C GLY A 5 -38.58 -5.81 12.34
N ILE A 6 -38.81 -6.32 11.10
CA ILE A 6 -38.10 -5.97 9.82
C ILE A 6 -36.65 -6.57 9.69
N VAL A 7 -36.15 -7.11 8.55
CA VAL A 7 -36.73 -7.57 7.25
C VAL A 7 -35.85 -8.69 6.63
N LEU A 8 -36.34 -9.37 5.59
CA LEU A 8 -35.75 -10.57 4.94
C LEU A 8 -35.25 -10.29 3.50
N ILE A 9 -33.99 -10.65 3.20
CA ILE A 9 -33.26 -10.64 1.90
C ILE A 9 -32.14 -11.72 2.06
N LEU A 10 -31.89 -12.80 1.29
CA LEU A 10 -32.21 -13.31 -0.07
C LEU A 10 -31.51 -12.61 -1.23
N LEU A 11 -30.63 -13.22 -2.04
CA LEU A 11 -30.24 -14.63 -2.32
C LEU A 11 -28.69 -14.74 -2.36
N SER A 12 -27.97 -15.87 -2.27
CA SER A 12 -28.20 -17.31 -2.56
C SER A 12 -28.14 -17.72 -4.05
N VAL A 13 -26.99 -17.47 -4.68
CA VAL A 13 -26.53 -17.99 -5.98
C VAL A 13 -25.00 -18.18 -5.83
N LEU A 14 -24.34 -19.30 -6.16
CA LEU A 14 -24.77 -20.62 -6.68
C LEU A 14 -23.88 -21.73 -6.02
N GLN A 15 -23.86 -22.96 -6.56
CA GLN A 15 -22.88 -24.01 -6.25
C GLN A 15 -22.12 -24.41 -7.53
N GLY A 16 -20.81 -24.70 -7.45
CA GLY A 16 -20.04 -25.24 -8.57
C GLY A 16 -18.57 -25.51 -8.26
N THR A 17 -18.17 -26.80 -8.27
CA THR A 17 -16.78 -27.32 -8.30
C THR A 17 -15.73 -26.67 -7.39
N ARG A 18 -15.38 -27.38 -6.30
CA ARG A 18 -14.06 -27.23 -5.66
C ARG A 18 -12.95 -27.64 -6.65
N VAL A 19 -11.92 -26.81 -6.77
CA VAL A 19 -10.54 -27.29 -6.97
C VAL A 19 -9.72 -26.75 -5.79
N THR A 20 -9.36 -27.63 -4.86
CA THR A 20 -8.67 -27.23 -3.62
C THR A 20 -7.17 -27.44 -3.79
N LEU A 21 -6.43 -26.34 -4.01
CA LEU A 21 -5.00 -26.28 -3.78
C LEU A 21 -4.74 -25.41 -2.54
N ALA A 22 -4.05 -25.98 -1.55
CA ALA A 22 -4.03 -25.43 -0.20
C ALA A 22 -2.91 -24.40 0.01
N SER A 23 -3.30 -23.16 0.35
CA SER A 23 -2.41 -22.18 0.98
C SER A 23 -2.56 -22.17 2.51
N SER A 24 -2.60 -23.36 3.11
CA SER A 24 -2.77 -23.53 4.55
C SER A 24 -1.44 -23.36 5.29
N HIS A 25 -1.00 -22.13 5.60
CA HIS A 25 -0.03 -21.81 6.69
C HIS A 25 0.18 -20.30 7.01
N TYR A 26 -0.85 -19.43 6.93
CA TYR A 26 -0.69 -17.98 7.23
C TYR A 26 -1.62 -17.40 8.32
N SER A 27 -2.15 -18.24 9.23
CA SER A 27 -3.15 -17.86 10.24
C SER A 27 -2.65 -17.09 11.48
N HIS A 28 -1.41 -16.57 11.51
CA HIS A 28 -0.76 -16.11 12.76
C HIS A 28 0.08 -14.81 12.67
N VAL A 29 -0.29 -13.84 11.82
CA VAL A 29 0.25 -12.45 11.92
C VAL A 29 -0.79 -11.36 11.59
N ILE A 30 -2.08 -11.68 11.65
CA ILE A 30 -3.15 -10.70 11.44
C ILE A 30 -3.68 -10.30 12.83
N PRO A 31 -3.63 -9.01 13.23
CA PRO A 31 -4.20 -8.56 14.50
C PRO A 31 -5.73 -8.60 14.45
N ASP A 32 -6.38 -8.91 15.58
CA ASP A 32 -7.85 -9.10 15.75
C ASP A 32 -8.77 -7.92 15.34
N PHE A 33 -8.21 -6.84 14.77
CA PHE A 33 -8.90 -5.68 14.23
C PHE A 33 -8.91 -5.61 12.69
N ILE A 34 -8.16 -6.50 12.02
CA ILE A 34 -8.26 -6.74 10.58
C ILE A 34 -9.12 -8.01 10.45
N ASP A 35 -10.32 -7.84 9.91
CA ASP A 35 -11.21 -8.95 9.58
C ASP A 35 -10.63 -9.68 8.36
N ASP A 36 -10.36 -10.99 8.49
CA ASP A 36 -9.80 -11.81 7.40
C ASP A 36 -10.71 -11.82 6.14
N THR A 37 -12.00 -11.49 6.28
CA THR A 37 -12.93 -11.35 5.14
C THR A 37 -12.76 -10.04 4.35
N LEU A 38 -11.95 -9.09 4.84
CA LEU A 38 -11.58 -7.85 4.13
C LEU A 38 -10.39 -8.01 3.17
N ALA A 39 -9.77 -9.19 3.11
CA ALA A 39 -8.87 -9.55 2.03
C ALA A 39 -9.70 -10.20 0.89
N PRO A 40 -10.06 -9.47 -0.18
CA PRO A 40 -10.68 -10.11 -1.34
C PRO A 40 -9.67 -11.06 -1.99
N ASP A 41 -10.16 -12.18 -2.52
CA ASP A 41 -9.40 -12.99 -3.49
C ASP A 41 -9.13 -12.11 -4.72
N TYR A 42 -7.97 -11.44 -4.74
CA TYR A 42 -7.51 -10.69 -5.90
C TYR A 42 -7.25 -11.69 -7.04
N PRO A 43 -7.97 -11.61 -8.19
CA PRO A 43 -7.56 -12.36 -9.36
C PRO A 43 -6.15 -11.90 -9.74
N ALA A 44 -5.22 -12.85 -9.87
CA ALA A 44 -3.78 -12.59 -9.81
C ALA A 44 -3.19 -11.83 -11.03
N ASP A 45 -4.03 -11.32 -11.92
CA ASP A 45 -3.65 -10.66 -13.17
C ASP A 45 -4.73 -9.65 -13.62
N VAL A 46 -4.95 -8.60 -12.80
CA VAL A 46 -5.79 -7.45 -13.19
C VAL A 46 -4.95 -6.52 -14.07
N SER A 47 -5.30 -6.38 -15.34
CA SER A 47 -4.47 -5.69 -16.33
C SER A 47 -4.10 -4.26 -15.90
N SER A 48 -5.05 -3.47 -15.40
CA SER A 48 -4.79 -2.10 -14.92
C SER A 48 -3.78 -2.02 -13.77
N VAL A 49 -3.75 -3.01 -12.88
CA VAL A 49 -2.76 -3.09 -11.79
C VAL A 49 -1.37 -3.39 -12.35
N ALA A 50 -1.26 -4.34 -13.30
CA ALA A 50 0.01 -4.69 -13.94
C ALA A 50 0.56 -3.56 -14.84
N ILE A 51 -0.31 -2.85 -15.55
CA ILE A 51 0.02 -1.64 -16.33
C ILE A 51 0.56 -0.55 -15.38
N PHE A 52 -0.13 -0.27 -14.27
CA PHE A 52 0.33 0.71 -13.28
C PHE A 52 1.69 0.31 -12.68
N GLU A 53 1.87 -0.96 -12.27
CA GLU A 53 3.14 -1.45 -11.71
C GLU A 53 4.30 -1.29 -12.71
N THR A 54 4.07 -1.68 -13.96
CA THR A 54 5.08 -1.64 -15.03
C THR A 54 5.49 -0.21 -15.36
N THR A 55 4.52 0.68 -15.59
CA THR A 55 4.75 2.09 -15.91
C THR A 55 5.42 2.84 -14.76
N PHE A 56 5.04 2.58 -13.51
CA PHE A 56 5.69 3.16 -12.35
C PHE A 56 7.14 2.68 -12.19
N GLN A 57 7.39 1.38 -12.34
CA GLN A 57 8.76 0.83 -12.27
C GLN A 57 9.66 1.34 -13.39
N GLU A 58 9.12 1.57 -14.59
CA GLU A 58 9.86 2.18 -15.70
C GLU A 58 10.26 3.63 -15.38
N GLU A 59 9.35 4.47 -14.85
CA GLU A 59 9.70 5.82 -14.38
C GLU A 59 10.74 5.79 -13.24
N VAL A 60 10.67 4.83 -12.32
CA VAL A 60 11.70 4.65 -11.28
C VAL A 60 13.03 4.13 -11.85
N ARG A 61 13.02 3.48 -13.02
CA ARG A 61 14.23 3.01 -13.75
C ARG A 61 14.88 4.11 -14.58
N THR A 62 14.10 4.98 -15.22
CA THR A 62 14.59 6.06 -16.10
C THR A 62 14.90 7.34 -15.32
N CYS A 63 13.98 7.78 -14.46
CA CYS A 63 14.04 9.11 -13.86
C CYS A 63 15.10 9.17 -12.75
N ARG A 64 16.19 9.90 -12.99
CA ARG A 64 17.34 10.02 -12.06
C ARG A 64 16.94 10.30 -10.61
N ILE A 65 15.99 11.20 -10.37
CA ILE A 65 15.61 11.55 -8.99
C ILE A 65 14.79 10.43 -8.33
N LEU A 66 13.91 9.73 -9.05
CA LEU A 66 13.22 8.55 -8.52
C LEU A 66 14.19 7.39 -8.25
N ARG A 67 15.16 7.16 -9.15
CA ARG A 67 16.29 6.25 -8.90
C ARG A 67 17.01 6.56 -7.60
N GLU A 68 17.28 7.84 -7.32
CA GLU A 68 17.92 8.27 -6.08
C GLU A 68 16.96 8.12 -4.88
N VAL A 69 15.67 8.41 -5.00
CA VAL A 69 14.66 8.25 -3.92
C VAL A 69 14.54 6.80 -3.49
N PHE A 70 14.30 5.88 -4.41
CA PHE A 70 14.07 4.46 -4.09
C PHE A 70 15.36 3.68 -3.73
N ASP A 71 16.53 4.32 -3.80
CA ASP A 71 17.79 3.67 -3.44
C ASP A 71 18.07 3.69 -1.93
N PHE A 72 17.58 2.65 -1.24
CA PHE A 72 17.88 2.37 0.16
C PHE A 72 18.86 1.20 0.36
N SER A 73 19.63 0.84 -0.68
CA SER A 73 20.56 -0.30 -0.67
C SER A 73 21.62 -0.29 0.43
N ARG A 74 21.87 0.88 1.04
CA ARG A 74 22.83 1.10 2.14
C ARG A 74 22.18 1.22 3.52
N ILE A 75 20.87 1.00 3.64
CA ILE A 75 20.12 1.11 4.90
C ILE A 75 19.48 -0.25 5.23
N HIS A 76 19.66 -0.71 6.47
CA HIS A 76 19.06 -1.96 6.94
C HIS A 76 17.52 -1.84 6.96
N PRO A 77 16.73 -2.87 6.57
CA PRO A 77 15.27 -2.79 6.53
C PRO A 77 14.63 -2.27 7.83
N ALA A 78 15.12 -2.73 8.99
CA ALA A 78 14.65 -2.25 10.29
C ALA A 78 14.90 -0.75 10.56
N GLU A 79 15.94 -0.15 9.96
CA GLU A 79 16.22 1.29 10.06
C GLU A 79 15.33 2.10 9.10
N PHE A 80 14.99 1.55 7.93
CA PHE A 80 13.95 2.13 7.07
C PHE A 80 12.58 2.11 7.77
N GLY A 81 12.19 0.98 8.36
CA GLY A 81 10.95 0.83 9.14
C GLY A 81 10.81 1.89 10.25
N LYS A 82 11.88 2.09 11.05
CA LYS A 82 11.95 3.15 12.06
C LYS A 82 11.75 4.56 11.50
N ARG A 83 12.20 4.83 10.28
CA ARG A 83 12.13 6.15 9.65
C ARG A 83 10.83 6.41 8.89
N ILE A 84 10.15 5.39 8.36
CA ILE A 84 8.84 5.56 7.70
C ILE A 84 7.69 5.61 8.72
N TYR A 85 7.80 4.88 9.84
CA TYR A 85 6.80 4.83 10.92
C TYR A 85 6.25 6.20 11.40
N PRO A 86 7.08 7.24 11.64
CA PRO A 86 6.56 8.55 12.08
C PRO A 86 5.64 9.24 11.06
N TYR A 87 5.80 8.94 9.77
CA TYR A 87 4.93 9.49 8.71
C TYR A 87 3.60 8.76 8.69
N ILE A 88 3.61 7.42 8.69
CA ILE A 88 2.41 6.57 8.78
C ILE A 88 1.58 6.94 10.03
N LEU A 89 2.24 7.03 11.19
CA LEU A 89 1.61 7.47 12.44
C LEU A 89 1.02 8.90 12.35
N SER A 90 1.66 9.79 11.60
CA SER A 90 1.14 11.15 11.35
C SER A 90 -0.14 11.09 10.52
N THR A 91 -0.14 10.36 9.40
CA THR A 91 -1.33 10.12 8.55
C THR A 91 -2.49 9.54 9.37
N HIS A 92 -2.24 8.54 10.22
CA HIS A 92 -3.26 7.89 11.04
C HIS A 92 -3.86 8.83 12.10
N LYS A 93 -3.04 9.72 12.66
CA LYS A 93 -3.47 10.76 13.60
C LYS A 93 -4.26 11.87 12.91
N LYS A 94 -3.84 12.35 11.72
CA LYS A 94 -4.59 13.32 10.89
C LYS A 94 -6.01 12.81 10.63
N LEU A 95 -6.14 11.54 10.26
CA LEU A 95 -7.39 10.87 9.92
C LEU A 95 -8.16 10.32 11.13
N LYS A 96 -7.69 10.60 12.36
CA LYS A 96 -8.39 10.27 13.63
C LYS A 96 -8.74 8.78 13.78
N LEU A 97 -7.81 7.90 13.40
CA LEU A 97 -7.92 6.46 13.71
C LEU A 97 -7.73 6.23 15.22
N LEU A 98 -8.63 5.45 15.82
CA LEU A 98 -8.63 5.20 17.28
C LEU A 98 -7.34 4.50 17.72
N ASN A 99 -6.95 3.44 17.00
CA ASN A 99 -5.77 2.62 17.31
C ASN A 99 -4.54 3.05 16.49
N ALA A 100 -4.43 4.35 16.13
CA ALA A 100 -3.44 4.88 15.19
C ALA A 100 -1.98 4.42 15.44
N LEU A 101 -1.59 4.28 16.70
CA LEU A 101 -0.24 3.83 17.10
C LEU A 101 -0.03 2.34 16.80
N GLN A 102 -0.98 1.48 17.18
CA GLN A 102 -0.88 0.03 16.95
C GLN A 102 -0.99 -0.29 15.44
N ALA A 103 -1.87 0.40 14.71
CA ALA A 103 -1.98 0.28 13.26
C ALA A 103 -0.66 0.65 12.56
N ALA A 104 -0.08 1.82 12.88
CA ALA A 104 1.20 2.25 12.30
C ALA A 104 2.37 1.31 12.67
N GLN A 105 2.36 0.71 13.87
CA GLN A 105 3.35 -0.30 14.26
C GLN A 105 3.18 -1.61 13.49
N SER A 106 1.94 -2.08 13.29
CA SER A 106 1.64 -3.29 12.53
C SER A 106 2.03 -3.13 11.06
N CYS A 107 1.71 -1.99 10.46
CA CYS A 107 2.06 -1.61 9.08
C CYS A 107 3.57 -1.68 8.79
N VAL A 108 4.44 -1.31 9.74
CA VAL A 108 5.91 -1.39 9.56
C VAL A 108 6.55 -2.70 10.07
N HIS A 109 5.80 -3.56 10.75
CA HIS A 109 6.35 -4.80 11.33
C HIS A 109 6.85 -5.80 10.25
N PRO A 110 6.18 -6.01 9.11
CA PRO A 110 6.71 -6.84 8.02
C PRO A 110 8.10 -6.42 7.52
N ILE A 111 8.39 -5.12 7.51
CA ILE A 111 9.67 -4.54 7.06
C ILE A 111 10.83 -5.04 7.94
N THR A 112 10.61 -5.27 9.24
CA THR A 112 11.66 -5.77 10.15
C THR A 112 11.71 -7.30 10.18
N LYS A 113 10.59 -7.98 9.91
CA LYS A 113 10.43 -9.43 10.05
C LYS A 113 10.84 -10.23 8.81
N TYR A 114 10.49 -9.78 7.61
CA TYR A 114 10.67 -10.57 6.37
C TYR A 114 11.80 -10.06 5.47
N GLN A 115 12.16 -8.78 5.57
CA GLN A 115 13.14 -8.17 4.67
C GLN A 115 14.57 -8.34 5.17
N LYS A 116 15.44 -8.90 4.32
CA LYS A 116 16.89 -9.06 4.58
C LYS A 116 17.73 -7.93 3.97
N LYS A 117 17.28 -7.35 2.86
CA LYS A 117 17.94 -6.26 2.12
C LYS A 117 16.90 -5.40 1.41
N LEU A 118 17.09 -4.09 1.37
CA LEU A 118 16.31 -3.21 0.51
C LEU A 118 17.01 -3.09 -0.85
N ASN A 119 16.26 -3.26 -1.94
CA ASN A 119 16.71 -2.89 -3.29
C ASN A 119 15.68 -1.98 -3.96
N ARG A 120 16.10 -1.26 -5.01
CA ARG A 120 15.30 -0.22 -5.66
C ARG A 120 14.00 -0.78 -6.27
N SER A 121 14.09 -1.91 -6.95
CA SER A 121 12.95 -2.53 -7.65
C SER A 121 11.92 -3.09 -6.67
N ILE A 122 12.36 -3.80 -5.62
CA ILE A 122 11.46 -4.27 -4.55
C ILE A 122 10.69 -3.10 -3.93
N LEU A 123 11.38 -2.01 -3.57
CA LEU A 123 10.70 -0.86 -2.96
C LEU A 123 9.78 -0.14 -3.95
N ALA A 124 10.15 -0.08 -5.23
CA ALA A 124 9.29 0.48 -6.28
C ALA A 124 8.01 -0.33 -6.46
N ARG A 125 8.12 -1.66 -6.61
CA ARG A 125 6.99 -2.59 -6.70
C ARG A 125 6.06 -2.50 -5.50
N ILE A 126 6.60 -2.56 -4.27
CA ILE A 126 5.80 -2.48 -3.04
C ILE A 126 4.94 -1.21 -3.03
N TYR A 127 5.52 -0.05 -3.36
CA TYR A 127 4.77 1.20 -3.43
C TYR A 127 3.76 1.23 -4.60
N ALA A 128 4.14 0.71 -5.77
CA ALA A 128 3.26 0.66 -6.94
C ALA A 128 2.03 -0.24 -6.69
N ASN A 129 2.26 -1.49 -6.25
CA ASN A 129 1.21 -2.46 -5.96
C ASN A 129 0.29 -2.01 -4.83
N THR A 130 0.85 -1.46 -3.74
CA THR A 130 0.04 -0.93 -2.62
C THR A 130 -0.95 0.13 -3.13
N VAL A 131 -0.48 1.04 -3.99
CA VAL A 131 -1.32 2.11 -4.53
C VAL A 131 -2.28 1.59 -5.60
N ALA A 132 -1.84 0.74 -6.50
CA ALA A 132 -2.66 0.17 -7.57
C ALA A 132 -3.79 -0.73 -7.03
N LYS A 133 -3.47 -1.67 -6.13
CA LYS A 133 -4.44 -2.55 -5.46
C LYS A 133 -5.49 -1.77 -4.67
N LEU A 134 -5.10 -0.64 -4.04
CA LEU A 134 -6.03 0.25 -3.35
C LEU A 134 -6.90 1.04 -4.34
N ALA A 135 -6.28 1.71 -5.32
CA ALA A 135 -6.97 2.52 -6.31
C ALA A 135 -7.99 1.70 -7.10
N PHE A 136 -7.66 0.45 -7.44
CA PHE A 136 -8.57 -0.51 -8.08
C PHE A 136 -9.79 -0.83 -7.19
N VAL A 137 -9.57 -1.26 -5.94
CA VAL A 137 -10.68 -1.60 -5.02
C VAL A 137 -11.54 -0.38 -4.65
N THR A 138 -11.00 0.83 -4.74
CA THR A 138 -11.77 2.07 -4.58
C THR A 138 -12.46 2.59 -5.86
N GLY A 139 -12.30 1.91 -7.00
CA GLY A 139 -12.91 2.31 -8.27
C GLY A 139 -12.28 3.54 -8.93
N VAL A 140 -11.00 3.80 -8.65
CA VAL A 140 -10.22 4.90 -9.25
C VAL A 140 -9.31 4.41 -10.37
N LEU A 141 -8.78 3.17 -10.28
CA LEU A 141 -7.89 2.59 -11.29
C LEU A 141 -8.67 1.69 -12.25
N ASP A 142 -8.58 1.98 -13.54
CA ASP A 142 -9.11 1.17 -14.65
C ASP A 142 -8.04 1.03 -15.76
N GLU A 143 -8.35 0.30 -16.85
CA GLU A 143 -7.41 0.07 -17.95
C GLU A 143 -7.19 1.32 -18.83
N GLU A 144 -8.11 2.28 -18.84
CA GLU A 144 -7.99 3.52 -19.61
C GLU A 144 -7.07 4.54 -18.92
N ASN A 145 -6.99 4.51 -17.58
CA ASN A 145 -6.29 5.51 -16.77
C ASN A 145 -5.00 5.03 -16.08
N ALA A 146 -4.67 3.73 -16.15
CA ALA A 146 -3.58 3.12 -15.38
C ALA A 146 -2.19 3.73 -15.62
N GLU A 147 -1.84 4.06 -16.87
CA GLU A 147 -0.55 4.69 -17.19
C GLU A 147 -0.47 6.11 -16.62
N ASP A 148 -1.50 6.94 -16.86
CA ASP A 148 -1.55 8.33 -16.38
C ASP A 148 -1.53 8.43 -14.85
N LEU A 149 -2.24 7.53 -14.14
CA LEU A 149 -2.18 7.48 -12.68
C LEU A 149 -0.79 7.06 -12.17
N ALA A 150 -0.11 6.12 -12.83
CA ALA A 150 1.24 5.71 -12.48
C ALA A 150 2.26 6.85 -12.70
N LEU A 151 2.16 7.56 -13.83
CA LEU A 151 2.99 8.73 -14.15
C LEU A 151 2.73 9.90 -13.18
N SER A 152 1.48 10.11 -12.78
CA SER A 152 1.06 11.10 -11.78
C SER A 152 1.66 10.81 -10.40
N PHE A 153 1.53 9.56 -9.92
CA PHE A 153 2.13 9.10 -8.67
C PHE A 153 3.66 9.25 -8.68
N ALA A 154 4.30 8.86 -9.78
CA ALA A 154 5.73 9.05 -10.00
C ALA A 154 6.13 10.54 -9.95
N SER A 155 5.33 11.46 -10.51
CA SER A 155 5.62 12.90 -10.46
C SER A 155 5.48 13.48 -9.05
N LEU A 156 4.47 13.10 -8.28
CA LEU A 156 4.26 13.61 -6.92
C LEU A 156 5.37 13.19 -5.94
N ILE A 157 5.88 11.96 -6.06
CA ILE A 157 7.09 11.52 -5.33
C ILE A 157 8.32 12.33 -5.79
N ARG A 158 8.49 12.49 -7.11
CA ARG A 158 9.59 13.23 -7.74
C ARG A 158 9.65 14.69 -7.30
N GLU A 159 8.50 15.35 -7.20
CA GLU A 159 8.37 16.76 -6.83
C GLU A 159 8.58 16.99 -5.34
N ASN A 160 7.98 16.17 -4.47
CA ASN A 160 8.24 16.21 -3.03
C ASN A 160 9.73 15.91 -2.74
N ALA A 161 10.31 14.90 -3.38
CA ALA A 161 11.73 14.59 -3.24
C ALA A 161 12.63 15.77 -3.65
N ARG A 162 12.35 16.43 -4.79
CA ARG A 162 13.04 17.67 -5.22
C ARG A 162 12.90 18.79 -4.18
N ARG A 163 11.69 19.02 -3.67
CA ARG A 163 11.37 20.03 -2.66
C ARG A 163 12.17 19.82 -1.37
N PHE A 164 12.12 18.62 -0.78
CA PHE A 164 12.85 18.31 0.45
C PHE A 164 14.37 18.29 0.27
N LYS A 165 14.87 17.84 -0.89
CA LYS A 165 16.30 17.85 -1.22
C LYS A 165 16.83 19.27 -1.38
N LYS A 166 16.09 20.16 -2.07
CA LYS A 166 16.42 21.60 -2.17
C LYS A 166 16.40 22.29 -0.80
N ALA A 167 15.49 21.87 0.09
CA ALA A 167 15.40 22.34 1.47
C ALA A 167 16.37 21.63 2.44
N GLY A 168 17.43 20.97 1.96
CA GLY A 168 18.51 20.41 2.79
C GLY A 168 18.10 19.31 3.78
N ASN A 169 16.92 18.71 3.64
CA ASN A 169 16.42 17.71 4.59
C ASN A 169 17.25 16.41 4.47
N ARG A 170 17.77 15.88 5.59
CA ARG A 170 18.56 14.64 5.57
C ARG A 170 17.75 13.43 5.07
N ASP A 171 16.52 13.29 5.54
CA ASP A 171 15.59 12.22 5.13
C ASP A 171 14.72 12.59 3.90
N TRP A 172 15.22 13.44 2.99
CA TRP A 172 14.48 13.90 1.81
C TRP A 172 13.89 12.78 0.94
N LYS A 173 14.54 11.60 0.90
CA LYS A 173 14.03 10.42 0.18
C LYS A 173 12.73 9.90 0.81
N ILE A 174 12.74 9.70 2.13
CA ILE A 174 11.61 9.15 2.90
C ILE A 174 10.47 10.15 2.94
N LYS A 175 10.78 11.45 3.09
CA LYS A 175 9.80 12.52 2.92
C LYS A 175 9.22 12.58 1.50
N GLY A 176 10.05 12.36 0.47
CA GLY A 176 9.60 12.26 -0.93
C GLY A 176 8.58 11.12 -1.14
N LEU A 177 8.89 9.93 -0.63
CA LEU A 177 7.97 8.78 -0.66
C LEU A 177 6.68 9.04 0.13
N ALA A 178 6.80 9.45 1.40
CA ALA A 178 5.64 9.59 2.29
C ALA A 178 4.70 10.72 1.85
N HIS A 179 5.23 11.90 1.50
CA HIS A 179 4.39 13.00 1.02
C HIS A 179 3.90 12.78 -0.41
N GLY A 180 4.68 12.15 -1.31
CA GLY A 180 4.19 11.77 -2.62
C GLY A 180 3.02 10.78 -2.57
N LEU A 181 3.04 9.86 -1.60
CA LEU A 181 1.94 8.94 -1.31
C LEU A 181 0.73 9.67 -0.70
N GLU A 182 0.92 10.50 0.34
CA GLU A 182 -0.18 11.30 0.90
C GLU A 182 -0.83 12.21 -0.16
N ASP A 183 -0.04 12.89 -0.98
CA ASP A 183 -0.53 13.83 -1.99
C ASP A 183 -1.30 13.09 -3.11
N PHE A 184 -0.80 11.94 -3.60
CA PHE A 184 -1.46 11.15 -4.65
C PHE A 184 -2.78 10.52 -4.16
N LEU A 185 -2.78 9.91 -2.97
CA LEU A 185 -3.99 9.34 -2.40
C LEU A 185 -5.01 10.44 -2.06
N SER A 186 -4.56 11.67 -1.78
CA SER A 186 -5.42 12.83 -1.57
C SER A 186 -6.02 13.36 -2.88
N SER A 187 -5.24 13.50 -3.96
CA SER A 187 -5.75 13.95 -5.26
C SER A 187 -6.76 12.97 -5.86
N CYS A 188 -6.56 11.67 -5.62
CA CYS A 188 -7.51 10.61 -5.95
C CYS A 188 -8.72 10.52 -4.99
N ASN A 189 -8.81 11.37 -3.95
CA ASN A 189 -9.84 11.36 -2.90
C ASN A 189 -9.95 10.06 -2.08
N ILE A 190 -8.93 9.19 -2.12
CA ILE A 190 -8.92 7.88 -1.45
C ILE A 190 -8.14 7.86 -0.13
N LEU A 191 -7.41 8.93 0.23
CA LEU A 191 -6.78 9.09 1.55
C LEU A 191 -7.81 9.42 2.64
N THR A 192 -8.69 8.45 2.95
CA THR A 192 -9.80 8.61 3.88
C THR A 192 -9.68 7.70 5.10
N ARG A 193 -10.33 8.07 6.22
CA ARG A 193 -10.40 7.23 7.43
C ARG A 193 -10.98 5.83 7.16
N LYS A 194 -11.83 5.67 6.14
CA LYS A 194 -12.38 4.38 5.71
C LYS A 194 -11.32 3.48 5.05
N ASN A 195 -10.41 4.08 4.27
CA ASN A 195 -9.54 3.36 3.37
C ASN A 195 -8.15 3.04 3.96
N ILE A 196 -7.69 3.77 4.98
CA ILE A 196 -6.38 3.51 5.61
C ILE A 196 -6.22 2.06 6.13
N PRO A 197 -7.20 1.41 6.79
CA PRO A 197 -7.04 0.02 7.22
C PRO A 197 -6.74 -0.95 6.07
N LEU A 198 -7.29 -0.68 4.87
CA LEU A 198 -6.98 -1.45 3.66
C LEU A 198 -5.60 -1.07 3.09
N LEU A 199 -5.22 0.22 3.12
CA LEU A 199 -3.87 0.67 2.75
C LEU A 199 -2.79 0.01 3.62
N ASP A 200 -2.99 -0.03 4.94
CA ASP A 200 -2.11 -0.68 5.91
C ASP A 200 -1.97 -2.18 5.62
N LEU A 201 -3.08 -2.87 5.35
CA LEU A 201 -3.10 -4.30 5.01
C LEU A 201 -2.36 -4.59 3.70
N LEU A 202 -2.65 -3.81 2.65
CA LEU A 202 -1.99 -3.97 1.35
C LEU A 202 -0.49 -3.72 1.44
N TYR A 203 -0.07 -2.62 2.09
CA TYR A 203 1.34 -2.31 2.31
C TYR A 203 2.04 -3.39 3.13
N ALA A 204 1.41 -3.87 4.20
CA ALA A 204 1.92 -4.96 5.02
C ALA A 204 2.14 -6.25 4.20
N ASN A 205 1.16 -6.63 3.37
CA ASN A 205 1.22 -7.84 2.55
C ASN A 205 2.32 -7.78 1.48
N GLU A 206 2.47 -6.64 0.77
CA GLU A 206 3.56 -6.45 -0.20
C GLU A 206 4.96 -6.66 0.41
N TRP A 207 5.15 -6.26 1.67
CA TRP A 207 6.41 -6.50 2.41
C TRP A 207 6.61 -7.96 2.84
N ILE A 208 5.53 -8.74 3.02
CA ILE A 208 5.56 -10.18 3.31
C ILE A 208 5.88 -10.96 2.01
N GLU A 209 5.14 -10.67 0.94
CA GLU A 209 5.31 -11.26 -0.39
C GLU A 209 6.75 -11.05 -0.90
N ALA A 210 7.21 -9.80 -0.91
CA ALA A 210 8.58 -9.44 -1.33
C ALA A 210 9.69 -9.88 -0.36
N GLY A 211 9.36 -10.51 0.76
CA GLY A 211 10.32 -11.13 1.68
C GLY A 211 10.28 -12.67 1.66
N SER A 212 9.32 -13.24 0.94
CA SER A 212 9.10 -14.69 0.77
C SER A 212 9.61 -15.22 -0.58
N SER A 213 9.94 -14.31 -1.51
CA SER A 213 10.61 -14.55 -2.81
C SER A 213 12.14 -14.44 -2.72
#